data_AF-A0A5K0XUG2-F1
#
_entry.id   AF-A0A5K0XUG2-F1
#
_cell.length_a   1.000
_cell.length_b   1.000
_cell.length_c   1.000
_cell.angle_alpha   90.00
_cell.angle_beta   90.00
_cell.angle_gamma   90.00
#
_symmetry.space_group_name_H-M   'P 1'
#
loop_
_entity.id
_entity.type
_entity.pdbx_description
1 polymer ?
#
loop_
_entity_poly.entity_id
_entity_poly.type
_entity_poly.pdbx_seq_one_letter_code
_entity_poly.pdbx_strand_id
1 'polypeptide(L)' 'SLGADVLIDDNPRYALECAEQGIKVLLFDYLNAYPWCKNGSATLHPLVTKVYNWEEVQGQLLSWQLD' A
#
# COMPACT_ATOMS: atom_id res chain seq x y z
N SER A 1 -3.62 -11.91 -17.00
CA SER A 1 -3.19 -10.81 -16.12
C SER A 1 -4.32 -10.52 -15.15
N LEU A 2 -4.05 -10.38 -13.85
CA LEU A 2 -5.05 -9.92 -12.89
C LEU A 2 -5.14 -8.40 -13.07
N GLY A 3 -6.20 -7.90 -13.72
CA GLY A 3 -6.37 -6.48 -14.07
C GLY A 3 -6.74 -5.62 -12.87
N ALA A 4 -5.94 -5.67 -11.80
CA ALA A 4 -6.13 -4.85 -10.60
C ALA A 4 -5.17 -3.66 -10.64
N ASP A 5 -5.71 -2.46 -10.49
CA ASP A 5 -4.94 -1.21 -10.50
C ASP A 5 -4.30 -0.89 -9.14
N VAL A 6 -4.88 -1.42 -8.06
CA VAL A 6 -4.50 -1.16 -6.67
C VAL A 6 -4.56 -2.44 -5.83
N LEU A 7 -3.57 -2.62 -4.93
CA LEU A 7 -3.56 -3.62 -3.86
C LEU A 7 -3.65 -2.93 -2.49
N ILE A 8 -4.42 -3.50 -1.55
CA ILE A 8 -4.36 -3.16 -0.12
C ILE A 8 -3.92 -4.43 0.60
N ASP A 9 -2.79 -4.40 1.28
CA ASP A 9 -2.22 -5.57 1.98
C ASP A 9 -1.40 -5.11 3.17
N ASP A 10 -1.33 -5.90 4.23
CA ASP A 10 -0.52 -5.63 5.41
C ASP A 10 0.86 -6.28 5.35
N ASN A 11 1.15 -7.09 4.32
CA ASN A 11 2.41 -7.77 4.11
C ASN A 11 3.37 -6.92 3.23
N PRO A 12 4.47 -6.39 3.79
CA PRO A 12 5.42 -5.56 3.04
C PRO A 12 6.09 -6.28 1.88
N ARG A 13 6.22 -7.62 1.95
CA ARG A 13 6.78 -8.41 0.86
C ARG A 13 5.85 -8.39 -0.35
N TYR A 14 4.57 -8.65 -0.13
CA TYR A 14 3.59 -8.58 -1.22
C TYR A 14 3.43 -7.16 -1.75
N ALA A 15 3.48 -6.16 -0.86
CA ALA A 15 3.46 -4.77 -1.27
C ALA A 15 4.61 -4.43 -2.22
N LEU A 16 5.83 -4.85 -1.91
CA LEU A 16 6.99 -4.62 -2.77
C LEU A 16 6.88 -5.41 -4.09
N GLU A 17 6.59 -6.71 -4.03
CA GLU A 17 6.48 -7.57 -5.22
C GLU A 17 5.42 -7.03 -6.20
N CYS A 18 4.27 -6.55 -5.71
CA CYS A 18 3.23 -5.95 -6.57
C CYS A 18 3.64 -4.58 -7.11
N ALA A 19 4.29 -3.76 -6.30
CA ALA A 19 4.76 -2.45 -6.72
C ALA A 19 5.84 -2.54 -7.82
N GLU A 20 6.71 -3.57 -7.78
CA GLU A 20 7.68 -3.87 -8.84
C GLU A 20 7.00 -4.26 -10.17
N GLN A 21 5.77 -4.77 -10.13
CA GLN A 21 4.95 -5.05 -11.32
C GLN A 21 4.11 -3.84 -11.78
N GLY A 22 4.28 -2.67 -11.15
CA GLY A 22 3.56 -1.45 -11.50
C GLY A 22 2.18 -1.29 -10.86
N ILE A 23 1.82 -2.14 -9.89
CA ILE A 23 0.55 -2.03 -9.15
C ILE A 23 0.73 -1.01 -8.03
N LYS A 24 -0.20 -0.06 -7.89
CA LYS A 24 -0.22 0.86 -6.74
C LYS A 24 -0.57 0.09 -5.48
N VAL A 25 0.15 0.30 -4.38
CA VAL A 25 -0.09 -0.45 -3.13
C VAL A 25 -0.35 0.47 -1.97
N LEU A 26 -1.39 0.14 -1.21
CA LEU A 26 -1.65 0.66 0.12
C LEU A 26 -1.16 -0.38 1.15
N LEU A 27 0.01 -0.13 1.76
CA LEU A 27 0.54 -0.96 2.83
C LEU A 27 -0.20 -0.61 4.13
N PHE A 28 -1.10 -1.50 4.56
CA PHE A 28 -1.99 -1.28 5.69
C PHE A 28 -1.31 -1.64 7.02
N ASP A 29 -1.17 -0.68 7.92
CA ASP A 29 -0.58 -0.86 9.25
C ASP A 29 -1.52 -0.30 10.31
N TYR A 30 -2.52 -1.09 10.70
CA TYR A 30 -3.61 -0.62 11.55
C TYR A 30 -3.08 0.01 12.84
N LEU A 31 -3.26 1.32 12.97
CA LEU A 31 -2.80 2.12 14.11
C LEU A 31 -1.32 1.86 14.47
N ASN A 32 -0.46 1.58 13.48
CA ASN A 32 0.96 1.26 13.65
C ASN A 32 1.23 0.01 14.52
N ALA A 33 0.23 -0.88 14.61
CA ALA A 33 0.26 -2.05 15.45
C ALA A 33 1.07 -3.20 14.85
N TYR A 34 1.28 -3.22 13.53
CA TYR A 34 1.86 -4.37 12.83
C TYR A 34 3.39 -4.32 12.84
N PRO A 35 4.07 -5.20 13.59
CA PRO A 35 5.53 -5.13 13.70
C PRO A 35 6.25 -5.36 12.37
N TRP A 36 5.66 -6.18 11.48
CA TRP A 36 6.23 -6.48 10.17
C TRP A 36 6.26 -5.28 9.23
N CYS A 37 5.34 -4.30 9.39
CA CYS A 37 5.29 -3.08 8.60
C CYS A 37 6.36 -2.03 8.95
N LYS A 38 7.26 -2.33 9.91
CA LYS A 38 8.26 -1.38 10.43
C LYS A 38 9.62 -1.48 9.72
N ASN A 39 9.84 -2.58 8.99
CA ASN A 39 11.03 -2.73 8.15
C ASN A 39 10.81 -1.97 6.84
N GLY A 40 11.43 -0.79 6.74
CA GLY A 40 11.07 0.26 5.78
C GLY A 40 11.48 0.04 4.32
N SER A 41 11.84 -1.16 3.86
CA SER A 41 12.22 -1.35 2.45
C SER A 41 11.03 -1.16 1.50
N ALA A 42 9.85 -1.69 1.87
CA ALA A 42 8.65 -1.55 1.04
C ALA A 42 8.20 -0.08 0.90
N THR A 43 8.31 0.72 1.97
CA THR A 43 7.90 2.13 1.98
C THR A 43 8.83 3.06 1.20
N LEU A 44 9.99 2.59 0.75
CA LEU A 44 10.89 3.36 -0.12
C LEU A 44 10.44 3.31 -1.59
N HIS A 45 9.59 2.34 -1.96
CA HIS A 45 9.11 2.21 -3.33
C HIS A 45 8.05 3.28 -3.65
N PRO A 46 8.16 4.02 -4.77
CA PRO A 46 7.28 5.17 -5.06
C PRO A 46 5.80 4.80 -5.26
N LEU A 47 5.51 3.54 -5.59
CA LEU A 47 4.14 3.02 -5.74
C LEU A 47 3.56 2.44 -4.45
N VAL A 48 4.30 2.45 -3.34
CA VAL A 48 3.82 1.97 -2.03
C VAL A 48 3.51 3.17 -1.14
N THR A 49 2.26 3.27 -0.68
CA THR A 49 1.83 4.26 0.30
C THR A 49 1.42 3.54 1.57
N LYS A 50 2.03 3.90 2.71
CA LYS A 50 1.65 3.33 4.01
C LYS A 50 0.44 4.07 4.57
N VAL A 51 -0.56 3.32 5.02
CA VAL A 51 -1.81 3.83 5.60
C VAL A 51 -2.12 3.14 6.91
N TYR A 52 -2.71 3.84 7.86
CA TYR A 52 -2.86 3.39 9.24
C TYR A 52 -4.30 3.06 9.64
N ASN A 53 -5.29 3.33 8.78
CA ASN A 53 -6.70 3.07 9.03
C ASN A 53 -7.50 3.11 7.71
N TRP A 54 -8.78 2.76 7.79
CA TRP A 54 -9.68 2.73 6.62
C TRP A 54 -10.04 4.11 6.07
N GLU A 55 -9.99 5.16 6.88
CA GLU A 55 -10.23 6.53 6.43
C GLU A 55 -9.11 6.99 5.49
N GLU A 56 -7.86 6.69 5.83
CA GLU A 56 -6.70 6.93 4.98
C GLU A 56 -6.74 6.10 3.69
N VAL A 57 -7.17 4.83 3.75
CA VAL A 57 -7.40 4.01 2.56
C VAL A 57 -8.38 4.69 1.61
N GLN A 58 -9.54 5.12 2.12
CA GLN A 58 -10.56 5.80 1.31
C GLN A 58 -10.02 7.11 0.74
N GLY A 59 -9.35 7.92 1.55
CA GLY A 59 -8.74 9.18 1.13
C GLY A 59 -7.76 9.00 -0.01
N GLN A 60 -6.88 8.00 0.08
CA GLN A 60 -5.88 7.73 -0.97
C GLN A 60 -6.50 7.18 -2.26
N LEU A 61 -7.54 6.33 -2.15
CA LEU A 61 -8.27 5.85 -3.32
C LEU A 61 -9.00 6.99 -4.04
N LEU A 62 -9.60 7.92 -3.30
CA LEU A 62 -10.28 9.08 -3.87
C LEU A 62 -9.28 10.05 -4.51
N SER A 63 -8.12 10.29 -3.91
CA SER A 63 -7.11 11.16 -4.52
C SER A 63 -6.65 10.63 -5.88
N TRP A 64 -6.45 9.31 -6.00
CA TRP A 64 -6.07 8.69 -7.27
C TRP A 64 -7.19 8.63 -8.33
N GLN A 65 -8.45 8.80 -7.95
CA GLN A 65 -9.55 8.93 -8.92
C GLN A 65 -9.66 10.34 -9.50
N LEU A 66 -9.11 11.33 -8.80
CA LEU A 66 -9.15 12.74 -9.18
C LEU A 66 -7.90 13.18 -9.96
N ASP A 67 -6.86 12.35 -9.97
CA ASP A 67 -5.61 12.50 -10.75
C ASP A 67 -5.76 11.93 -12.18
#